data_AF-A0A519EX59-F1
#
_entry.id   AF-A0A519EX59-F1
#
_cell.length_a   1.000
_cell.length_b   1.000
_cell.length_c   1.000
_cell.angle_alpha   90.00
_cell.angle_beta   90.00
_cell.angle_gamma   90.00
#
_symmetry.space_group_name_H-M   'P 1'
#
loop_
_entity.id
_entity.type
_entity.pdbx_description
1 polymer ?
#
loop_
_entity_poly.entity_id
_entity_poly.type
_entity_poly.pdbx_seq_one_letter_code
_entity_poly.pdbx_strand_id
1 'polypeptide(L)' 'ERGRMGWQRASGYNWRALIEADVSRWKRVIGDGLRSQTDGRQTTEVAIAAEALNRMLDLGCPEYVRIV' A
#
# COMPACT_ATOMS: atom_id res chain seq x y z
N GLU A 1 -6.20 28.47 -12.31
CA GLU A 1 -4.90 28.15 -11.71
C GLU A 1 -4.97 26.77 -11.06
N ARG A 2 -3.99 25.88 -11.30
CA ARG A 2 -3.94 24.60 -10.58
C ARG A 2 -3.51 24.91 -9.15
N GLY A 3 -4.45 25.01 -8.21
CA GLY A 3 -4.15 25.16 -6.78
C GLY A 3 -3.24 24.03 -6.28
N ARG A 4 -2.73 24.14 -5.05
CA ARG A 4 -1.74 23.22 -4.43
C ARG A 4 -1.99 21.73 -4.71
N MET A 5 -3.24 21.28 -4.56
CA MET A 5 -3.66 19.89 -4.83
C MET A 5 -3.47 19.47 -6.30
N GLY A 6 -3.75 20.37 -7.24
CA GLY A 6 -3.57 20.13 -8.67
C GLY A 6 -2.10 20.06 -9.06
N TRP A 7 -1.24 20.87 -8.44
CA TRP A 7 0.21 20.77 -8.63
C TRP A 7 0.76 19.47 -8.06
N GLN A 8 0.40 19.10 -6.82
CA GLN A 8 0.87 17.86 -6.16
C GLN A 8 0.51 16.59 -6.96
N ARG A 9 -0.70 16.54 -7.53
CA ARG A 9 -1.11 15.43 -8.40
C ARG A 9 -0.29 15.40 -9.69
N ALA A 10 -0.06 16.54 -10.34
CA ALA A 10 0.68 16.61 -11.59
C ALA A 10 2.17 16.28 -11.43
N SER A 11 2.77 16.60 -10.28
CA SER A 11 4.18 16.36 -10.01
C SER A 11 4.46 14.98 -9.38
N GLY A 12 3.43 14.18 -9.08
CA GLY A 12 3.59 12.87 -8.44
C GLY A 12 4.16 12.96 -7.02
N TYR A 13 4.06 14.13 -6.38
CA TYR A 13 4.72 14.44 -5.11
C TYR A 13 4.38 13.44 -3.98
N ASN A 14 3.14 12.93 -3.96
CA ASN A 14 2.69 11.97 -2.94
C ASN A 14 3.14 10.52 -3.19
N TRP A 15 3.75 10.20 -4.33
CA TRP A 15 4.10 8.81 -4.67
C TRP A 15 5.04 8.17 -3.65
N ARG A 16 6.04 8.93 -3.19
CA ARG A 16 6.98 8.47 -2.16
C ARG A 16 6.27 8.17 -0.84
N ALA A 17 5.36 9.04 -0.41
CA ALA A 17 4.62 8.85 0.84
C ALA A 17 3.74 7.59 0.79
N LEU A 18 3.16 7.25 -0.37
CA LEU A 18 2.40 6.01 -0.56
C LEU A 18 3.28 4.77 -0.40
N ILE A 19 4.45 4.75 -1.05
CA ILE A 19 5.40 3.64 -0.92
C ILE A 19 5.87 3.48 0.53
N GLU A 20 6.22 4.57 1.20
CA GLU A 20 6.67 4.53 2.61
C GLU A 20 5.57 3.98 3.53
N ALA A 21 4.31 4.31 3.27
CA ALA A 21 3.17 3.76 4.00
C ALA A 21 3.01 2.26 3.75
N ASP A 22 3.09 1.79 2.51
CA ASP A 22 2.96 0.36 2.19
C ASP A 22 4.10 -0.47 2.78
N VAL A 23 5.34 0.02 2.72
CA VAL A 23 6.50 -0.63 3.36
C VAL A 23 6.33 -0.69 4.88
N SER A 24 5.81 0.38 5.49
CA SER A 24 5.54 0.41 6.94
C SER A 24 4.46 -0.60 7.34
N ARG A 25 3.40 -0.73 6.53
CA ARG A 25 2.32 -1.71 6.75
C ARG A 25 2.84 -3.14 6.62
N TRP A 26 3.66 -3.41 5.60
CA TRP A 26 4.31 -4.71 5.42
C TRP A 26 5.06 -5.14 6.67
N LYS A 27 6.01 -4.31 7.13
CA LYS A 27 6.83 -4.63 8.31
C LYS A 27 6.00 -4.82 9.58
N ARG A 28 4.92 -4.06 9.75
CA ARG A 28 4.10 -4.11 10.95
C ARG A 28 3.17 -5.33 11.01
N VAL A 29 2.65 -5.79 9.86
CA VAL A 29 1.66 -6.87 9.80
C VAL A 29 2.29 -8.22 9.44
N ILE A 30 3.23 -8.23 8.50
CA ILE A 30 3.90 -9.44 8.01
C ILE A 30 5.17 -9.71 8.82
N GLY A 31 5.95 -8.66 9.09
CA GLY A 31 7.21 -8.75 9.83
C GLY A 31 8.44 -8.52 8.95
N ASP A 32 9.62 -8.74 9.55
CA ASP A 32 10.92 -8.37 8.96
C ASP A 32 11.54 -9.45 8.05
N GLY A 33 10.87 -10.58 7.84
CA GLY A 33 11.42 -11.68 7.05
C GLY A 33 10.38 -12.67 6.53
N LEU A 34 10.81 -13.48 5.57
CA LEU A 34 10.00 -14.55 4.99
C LEU A 34 10.27 -15.88 5.71
N ARG A 35 9.23 -16.69 5.87
CA ARG A 35 9.32 -18.03 6.48
C ARG A 35 9.79 -19.08 5.50
N SER A 36 9.47 -18.90 4.23
CA SER A 36 9.83 -19.82 3.17
C SER A 36 11.33 -19.79 2.88
N GLN A 37 11.94 -20.95 2.69
CA GLN A 37 13.39 -21.09 2.46
C GLN A 37 13.77 -21.23 0.98
N THR A 38 12.80 -21.39 0.08
CA THR A 38 13.03 -21.56 -1.36
C THR A 38 12.39 -20.41 -2.12
N ASP A 39 13.06 -19.89 -3.14
CA ASP A 39 12.64 -18.72 -3.92
C ASP A 39 11.19 -18.82 -4.45
N GLY A 40 10.78 -19.99 -4.95
CA GLY A 40 9.42 -20.19 -5.45
C GLY A 40 8.35 -20.06 -4.35
N ARG A 41 8.65 -20.56 -3.14
CA ARG A 41 7.76 -20.44 -1.98
C ARG A 41 7.78 -19.02 -1.40
N GLN A 42 8.95 -18.37 -1.38
CA GLN A 42 9.08 -16.96 -0.99
C GLN A 42 8.28 -16.03 -1.90
N THR A 43 8.32 -16.26 -3.22
CA THR A 43 7.53 -15.49 -4.19
C THR A 43 6.03 -15.63 -3.92
N THR A 44 5.59 -16.85 -3.64
CA THR A 44 4.19 -17.14 -3.30
C THR A 44 3.78 -16.48 -1.97
N GLU A 45 4.64 -16.57 -0.95
CA GLU A 45 4.43 -15.94 0.36
C GLU A 45 4.30 -14.43 0.22
N VAL A 46 5.16 -13.79 -0.57
CA VAL A 46 5.11 -12.35 -0.83
C VAL A 46 3.82 -11.96 -1.56
N ALA A 47 3.41 -12.72 -2.58
CA ALA A 47 2.19 -12.45 -3.33
C ALA A 47 0.95 -12.51 -2.44
N ILE A 48 0.82 -13.57 -1.63
CA ILE A 48 -0.31 -13.74 -0.71
C ILE A 48 -0.32 -12.63 0.36
N ALA A 49 0.84 -12.31 0.92
CA ALA A 49 0.95 -11.25 1.92
C ALA A 49 0.55 -9.87 1.35
N ALA A 50 0.99 -9.55 0.14
CA ALA A 50 0.60 -8.32 -0.55
C ALA A 50 -0.92 -8.27 -0.81
N GLU A 51 -1.50 -9.37 -1.29
CA GLU A 51 -2.94 -9.48 -1.54
C GLU A 51 -3.74 -9.31 -0.24
N ALA A 52 -3.31 -9.93 0.85
CA ALA A 52 -3.95 -9.78 2.16
C ALA A 52 -3.90 -8.32 2.65
N LEU A 53 -2.78 -7.63 2.50
CA LEU A 53 -2.66 -6.21 2.85
C LEU A 53 -3.57 -5.34 1.99
N ASN A 54 -3.68 -5.59 0.70
CA ASN A 54 -4.60 -4.86 -0.18
C ASN A 54 -6.05 -5.11 0.23
N ARG A 55 -6.41 -6.35 0.55
CA ARG A 55 -7.75 -6.70 1.04
C ARG A 55 -8.09 -6.00 2.35
N MET A 56 -7.12 -5.89 3.28
CA MET A 56 -7.31 -5.12 4.52
C MET A 56 -7.51 -3.63 4.25
N LEU A 57 -6.83 -3.06 3.25
CA LEU A 57 -7.01 -1.67 2.86
C LEU A 57 -8.44 -1.45 2.35
N ASP A 58 -8.91 -2.31 1.45
CA ASP A 58 -10.27 -2.22 0.89
C ASP A 58 -11.34 -2.32 1.98
N LEU A 59 -11.15 -3.19 2.97
CA LEU A 59 -12.08 -3.36 4.09
C LEU A 59 -12.03 -2.23 5.11
N GLY A 60 -10.86 -1.61 5.30
CA GLY A 60 -10.63 -0.55 6.28
C GLY A 60 -10.87 0.87 5.75
N CYS A 61 -10.98 1.04 4.44
CA CYS A 61 -11.24 2.34 3.81
C CYS A 61 -12.74 2.62 3.73
N PRO A 62 -13.28 3.59 4.50
CA PRO A 62 -14.67 4.00 4.34
C PRO A 62 -14.86 4.68 2.98
N GLU A 63 -15.96 4.37 2.29
CA GLU A 63 -16.33 5.11 1.08
C GLU A 63 -16.77 6.52 1.45
N TYR A 64 -15.96 7.51 1.05
CA TYR A 64 -16.29 8.92 1.29
C TYR A 64 -17.19 9.45 0.18
N VAL A 65 -18.51 9.41 0.41
CA VAL A 65 -19.51 10.00 -0.49
C VAL A 65 -19.63 11.49 -0.18
N ARG A 66 -19.28 12.35 -1.15
CA ARG A 66 -19.57 13.78 -1.07
C ARG A 66 -21.07 13.97 -1.28
N ILE A 67 -21.78 14.35 -0.23
CA ILE A 67 -23.17 14.82 -0.34
C ILE A 67 -23.14 16.21 -0.98
N VAL A 68 -23.89 16.38 -2.07
CA VAL A 68 -24.09 17.65 -2.79
C VAL A 68 -25.44 18.22 -2.42
#